data_AF-Q1QKI4-F1
#
_entry.id   AF-Q1QKI4-F1
#
_cell.length_a   1.000
_cell.length_b   1.000
_cell.length_c   1.000
_cell.angle_alpha   90.00
_cell.angle_beta   90.00
_cell.angle_gamma   90.00
#
_symmetry.space_group_name_H-M   'P 1'
#
loop_
_entity.id
_entity.type
_entity.pdbx_description
1 polymer ?
#
loop_
_entity_poly.entity_id
_entity_poly.type
_entity_poly.pdbx_seq_one_letter_code
_entity_poly.pdbx_strand_id
1 'polypeptide(L)' 'MKRIVAIGLTMSGVLLAGCAGHSPYEGPLVDMAGVDQAKYNNDLSECRHKKQQASFVGAGTMISDCMAERGYNVIEKRG' A
#
# COMPACT_ATOMS: atom_id res chain seq x y z
N MET A 1 -42.20 26.92 32.89
CA MET A 1 -43.02 25.69 32.98
C MET A 1 -42.87 24.89 31.69
N LYS A 2 -42.54 23.58 31.79
CA LYS A 2 -42.72 22.51 30.77
C LYS A 2 -41.88 22.65 29.48
N ARG A 3 -41.11 21.67 28.98
CA ARG A 3 -40.98 20.22 29.23
C ARG A 3 -39.59 19.76 28.76
N ILE A 4 -39.02 18.87 29.55
CA ILE A 4 -37.91 17.97 29.19
C ILE A 4 -38.37 17.11 28.01
N VAL A 5 -37.58 17.06 26.92
CA VAL A 5 -37.54 15.89 26.04
C VAL A 5 -36.07 15.64 25.69
N ALA A 6 -35.51 14.64 26.37
CA ALA A 6 -34.24 14.03 26.05
C ALA A 6 -34.30 13.46 24.63
N ILE A 7 -33.66 14.14 23.67
CA ILE A 7 -33.46 13.60 22.33
C ILE A 7 -32.08 12.95 22.35
N GLY A 8 -32.12 11.66 22.66
CA GLY A 8 -31.39 10.62 21.95
C GLY A 8 -29.96 10.94 21.59
N LEU A 9 -29.08 10.57 22.51
CA LEU A 9 -27.69 10.21 22.27
C LEU A 9 -27.61 9.04 21.27
N THR A 10 -27.86 9.26 19.98
CA THR A 10 -27.65 8.27 18.92
C THR A 10 -27.31 8.96 17.60
N MET A 11 -26.15 9.59 17.53
CA MET A 11 -25.58 10.11 16.28
C MET A 11 -24.20 9.49 16.02
N SER A 12 -24.11 8.17 16.20
CA SER A 12 -22.99 7.34 15.72
C SER A 12 -23.36 6.77 14.34
N GLY A 13 -23.56 7.66 13.38
CA GLY A 13 -23.83 7.33 11.99
C GLY A 13 -22.54 7.04 11.23
N VAL A 14 -22.12 5.78 11.25
CA VAL A 14 -21.42 5.05 10.17
C VAL A 14 -20.27 5.82 9.46
N LEU A 15 -19.13 5.90 10.14
CA LEU A 15 -17.82 6.07 9.49
C LEU A 15 -17.23 4.69 9.17
N LEU A 16 -17.77 3.97 8.18
CA LEU A 16 -17.14 2.75 7.64
C LEU A 16 -17.19 2.68 6.10
N ALA A 17 -17.28 3.82 5.41
CA ALA A 17 -16.96 3.88 3.98
C ALA A 17 -15.43 3.95 3.83
N GLY A 18 -14.78 2.80 3.98
CA GLY A 18 -13.33 2.72 3.94
C GLY A 18 -12.81 1.29 3.99
N CYS A 19 -13.41 0.35 3.26
CA CYS A 19 -12.67 -0.83 2.83
C CYS A 19 -11.64 -0.34 1.80
N ALA A 20 -10.52 0.16 2.33
CA ALA A 20 -9.33 0.51 1.59
C ALA A 20 -9.00 -0.64 0.65
N GLY A 21 -8.76 -0.27 -0.61
CA GLY A 21 -8.70 -1.18 -1.74
C GLY A 21 -7.87 -2.42 -1.46
N HIS A 22 -8.51 -3.57 -1.60
CA HIS A 22 -7.83 -4.77 -2.03
C HIS A 22 -7.39 -4.54 -3.49
N SER A 23 -6.34 -3.74 -3.69
CA SER A 23 -5.57 -3.85 -4.92
C SER A 23 -4.84 -5.19 -4.81
N PRO A 24 -5.04 -6.13 -5.75
CA PRO A 24 -4.27 -7.36 -5.82
C PRO A 24 -2.84 -7.02 -6.27
N TYR A 25 -2.15 -6.18 -5.49
CA TYR A 25 -0.76 -5.86 -5.71
C TYR A 25 0.05 -7.07 -5.25
N GLU A 26 0.23 -8.03 -6.15
CA GLU A 26 1.27 -9.03 -6.04
C GLU A 26 2.60 -8.31 -6.28
N GLY A 27 3.32 -8.01 -5.20
CA GLY A 27 4.64 -7.40 -5.30
C GLY A 27 5.63 -8.26 -6.09
N PRO A 28 6.76 -7.69 -6.52
CA PRO A 28 7.78 -8.44 -7.23
C PRO A 28 8.26 -9.64 -6.39
N LEU A 29 8.41 -10.80 -7.02
CA LEU A 29 9.06 -11.94 -6.38
C LEU A 29 10.57 -11.71 -6.38
N VAL A 30 11.15 -11.63 -5.19
CA VAL A 30 12.57 -11.38 -4.96
C VAL A 30 13.15 -12.58 -4.23
N ASP A 31 14.36 -13.00 -4.62
CA ASP A 31 15.13 -13.96 -3.84
C ASP A 31 15.57 -13.32 -2.52
N MET A 32 15.06 -13.86 -1.42
CA MET A 32 15.31 -13.34 -0.07
C MET A 32 16.54 -13.97 0.59
N ALA A 33 17.26 -14.88 -0.10
CA ALA A 33 18.46 -15.51 0.46
C ALA A 33 19.55 -14.47 0.74
N GLY A 34 19.94 -14.33 2.02
CA GLY A 34 20.96 -13.37 2.45
C GLY A 34 20.51 -11.90 2.40
N VAL A 35 19.22 -11.64 2.16
CA VAL A 35 18.67 -10.28 2.15
C VAL A 35 18.39 -9.80 3.57
N ASP A 36 18.85 -8.58 3.88
CA ASP A 36 18.42 -7.88 5.09
C ASP A 36 16.95 -7.44 4.95
N GLN A 37 16.10 -7.96 5.85
CA GLN A 37 14.66 -7.72 5.78
C GLN A 37 14.28 -6.27 6.09
N ALA A 38 15.01 -5.58 6.96
CA ALA A 38 14.70 -4.19 7.34
C ALA A 38 15.02 -3.25 6.17
N LYS A 39 16.18 -3.42 5.54
CA LYS A 39 16.58 -2.74 4.31
C LYS A 39 15.60 -3.05 3.18
N TYR A 40 15.26 -4.32 2.97
CA TYR A 40 14.28 -4.71 1.95
C TYR A 40 12.93 -4.02 2.13
N ASN A 41 12.41 -3.97 3.36
CA ASN A 41 11.13 -3.33 3.63
C ASN A 41 11.18 -1.82 3.39
N ASN A 42 12.29 -1.17 3.74
CA ASN A 42 12.52 0.24 3.46
C ASN A 42 12.58 0.50 1.94
N ASP A 43 13.40 -0.27 1.23
CA ASP A 43 13.59 -0.18 -0.22
C ASP A 43 12.28 -0.40 -0.98
N LEU A 44 11.51 -1.42 -0.58
CA LEU A 44 10.21 -1.73 -1.16
C LEU A 44 9.20 -0.59 -0.95
N SER A 45 9.22 0.04 0.24
CA SER A 45 8.36 1.19 0.54
C SER A 45 8.70 2.38 -0.35
N GLU A 46 10.00 2.69 -0.49
CA GLU A 46 10.46 3.78 -1.36
C GLU A 46 10.11 3.53 -2.83
N CYS A 47 10.28 2.29 -3.31
CA CYS A 47 9.88 1.91 -4.67
C CYS A 47 8.37 2.03 -4.90
N ARG A 48 7.54 1.70 -3.89
CA ARG A 48 6.08 1.92 -3.95
C ARG A 48 5.71 3.40 -4.01
N HIS A 49 6.37 4.24 -3.23
CA HIS A 49 6.15 5.69 -3.27
C HIS A 49 6.53 6.29 -4.62
N LYS A 50 7.65 5.86 -5.21
CA LYS A 50 8.04 6.27 -6.58
C LYS A 50 6.97 5.91 -7.61
N LYS A 51 6.40 4.69 -7.54
CA LYS A 51 5.29 4.29 -8.42
C LYS A 51 4.06 5.17 -8.22
N GLN A 52 3.68 5.47 -6.98
CA GLN A 52 2.51 6.31 -6.70
C GLN A 52 2.65 7.74 -7.25
N GLN A 53 3.88 8.26 -7.32
CA GLN A 53 4.18 9.57 -7.88
C GLN A 53 4.22 9.56 -9.42
N ALA A 54 4.48 8.41 -10.04
CA ALA A 54 4.43 8.24 -11.48
C ALA A 54 2.99 8.11 -11.96
N SER A 55 2.44 9.19 -12.53
CA SER A 55 1.03 9.33 -12.93
C SER A 55 0.59 8.48 -14.14
N PHE A 56 1.34 7.45 -14.53
CA PHE A 56 1.19 6.82 -15.85
C PHE A 56 0.69 5.37 -15.83
N VAL A 57 -0.33 5.13 -16.66
CA VAL A 57 -0.89 3.84 -17.09
C VAL A 57 0.19 3.03 -17.81
N GLY A 58 1.02 2.34 -17.03
CA GLY A 58 2.18 1.57 -17.53
C GLY A 58 3.09 1.01 -16.43
N ALA A 59 2.81 1.36 -15.17
CA ALA A 59 3.59 0.95 -14.01
C ALA A 59 3.31 -0.50 -13.55
N GLY A 60 3.36 -1.47 -14.47
CA GLY A 60 3.19 -2.89 -14.14
C GLY A 60 4.47 -3.59 -13.69
N THR A 61 5.64 -2.98 -13.93
CA THR A 61 6.96 -3.49 -13.50
C THR A 61 7.80 -2.44 -12.76
N MET A 62 7.26 -1.25 -12.49
CA MET A 62 8.07 -0.14 -11.95
C MET A 62 8.69 -0.47 -10.58
N ILE A 63 7.99 -1.26 -9.78
CA ILE A 63 8.51 -1.66 -8.47
C ILE A 63 9.55 -2.77 -8.61
N SER A 64 9.37 -3.72 -9.54
CA SER A 64 10.41 -4.73 -9.83
C SER A 64 11.68 -4.09 -10.38
N ASP A 65 11.55 -3.15 -11.32
CA ASP A 65 12.68 -2.46 -11.92
C ASP A 65 13.42 -1.62 -10.86
N CYS A 66 12.69 -0.91 -10.00
CA CYS A 66 13.28 -0.19 -8.86
C CYS A 66 14.01 -1.12 -7.88
N MET A 67 13.47 -2.31 -7.59
CA MET A 67 14.14 -3.29 -6.74
C MET A 67 15.40 -3.85 -7.41
N ALA A 68 15.36 -4.12 -8.72
CA ALA A 68 16.52 -4.57 -9.48
C ALA A 68 17.64 -3.52 -9.49
N GLU A 69 17.31 -2.22 -9.65
CA GLU A 69 18.26 -1.11 -9.53
C GLU A 69 18.94 -1.05 -8.14
N ARG A 70 18.26 -1.51 -7.08
CA ARG A 70 18.80 -1.60 -5.73
C ARG A 70 19.63 -2.85 -5.46
N GLY A 71 19.82 -3.69 -6.47
CA GLY A 71 20.63 -4.91 -6.41
C GLY A 71 19.88 -6.15 -5.90
N TYR A 72 18.54 -6.10 -5.85
CA TYR A 72 17.75 -7.29 -5.53
C TYR A 72 17.64 -8.22 -6.73
N ASN A 73 17.75 -9.53 -6.47
CA ASN A 73 17.52 -10.55 -7.49
C ASN A 73 16.00 -10.76 -7.65
N VAL A 74 15.41 -10.07 -8.64
CA VAL A 74 13.98 -10.19 -8.97
C VAL A 74 13.78 -11.43 -9.84
N ILE A 75 13.12 -12.43 -9.26
CA ILE A 75 12.79 -13.70 -9.92
C ILE A 75 11.66 -13.50 -10.93
N GLU A 76 10.68 -12.66 -10.59
CA GLU A 76 9.56 -12.35 -11.47
C GLU A 76 9.23 -10.86 -11.42
N LYS A 77 9.23 -10.23 -12.60
CA LYS A 77 8.88 -8.82 -12.73
C LYS A 77 7.38 -8.62 -12.55
N ARG A 78 7.00 -8.14 -11.37
CA ARG A 78 5.67 -7.62 -11.05
C ARG A 78 5.80 -6.27 -10.36
N GLY A 79 4.78 -5.44 -10.43
CA GLY A 79 4.78 -4.16 -9.74
C GLY A 79 4.13 -3.06 -10.51
#